data_AF-A0A239ZB16-F1
#
_entry.id   AF-A0A239ZB16-F1
#
_cell.length_a   1.000
_cell.length_b   1.000
_cell.length_c   1.000
_cell.angle_alpha   90.00
_cell.angle_beta   90.00
_cell.angle_gamma   90.00
#
_symmetry.space_group_name_H-M   'P 1'
#
loop_
_entity.id
_entity.type
_entity.pdbx_description
1 polymer ?
#
loop_
_entity_poly.entity_id
_entity_poly.type
_entity_poly.pdbx_seq_one_letter_code
_entity_poly.pdbx_strand_id
1 'polypeptide(L)' 'MKKIDVVELYITKRINLLERENGEYKIHQKEITELKDVLDVIAKTRSVRCGKTLTKINGFDVDKLIKQTVSSL' A
#
# COMPACT_ATOMS: atom_id res chain seq x y z
N MET A 1 1.41 -3.93 22.60
CA MET A 1 1.41 -2.57 22.01
C MET A 1 1.36 -2.70 20.50
N LYS A 2 0.45 -2.01 19.81
CA LYS A 2 0.43 -2.01 18.34
C LYS A 2 1.65 -1.22 17.86
N LYS A 3 2.42 -1.76 16.91
CA LYS A 3 3.50 -0.99 16.25
C LYS A 3 2.83 0.10 15.44
N ILE A 4 3.07 1.35 15.81
CA ILE A 4 2.57 2.52 15.08
C ILE A 4 3.63 2.89 14.05
N ASP A 5 3.23 2.99 12.79
CA ASP A 5 4.07 3.57 11.76
C ASP A 5 4.04 5.10 11.92
N VAL A 6 5.17 5.66 12.35
CA VAL A 6 5.33 7.10 12.60
C VAL A 6 5.09 7.95 11.34
N VAL A 7 5.35 7.39 10.15
CA VAL A 7 5.14 8.09 8.88
C VAL A 7 3.65 8.20 8.56
N GLU A 8 2.91 7.10 8.67
CA GLU A 8 1.46 7.10 8.50
C GLU A 8 0.79 8.06 9.50
N LEU A 9 1.22 8.02 10.77
CA LEU A 9 0.69 8.91 11.81
C LEU A 9 0.91 10.39 11.47
N TYR A 10 2.10 10.76 11.00
CA TYR A 10 2.42 12.12 10.60
C TYR A 10 1.54 12.58 9.43
N ILE A 11 1.41 11.77 8.39
CA ILE A 11 0.60 12.09 7.21
C ILE A 11 -0.88 12.27 7.60
N THR A 12 -1.43 11.37 8.42
CA THR A 12 -2.81 11.52 8.92
C THR A 12 -2.98 12.80 9.73
N LYS A 13 -2.02 13.16 10.60
CA LYS A 13 -2.08 14.40 11.37
C LYS A 13 -2.02 15.64 10.47
N ARG A 14 -1.21 15.61 9.41
CA ARG A 14 -1.09 16.71 8.45
C ARG A 14 -2.37 16.88 7.62
N ILE A 15 -2.97 15.80 7.14
CA ILE A 15 -4.28 15.84 6.45
C ILE A 15 -5.34 16.47 7.34
N ASN A 16 -5.44 16.05 8.61
CA ASN A 16 -6.42 16.60 9.54
C ASN A 16 -6.25 18.11 9.78
N LEU A 17 -5.01 18.61 9.81
CA LEU A 17 -4.75 20.04 9.93
C LEU A 17 -5.20 20.77 8.65
N LEU A 18 -4.78 20.26 7.49
CA LEU A 18 -5.14 20.84 6.20
C LEU A 18 -6.65 20.81 5.95
N GLU A 19 -7.37 19.77 6.37
CA GLU A 19 -8.83 19.70 6.24
C GLU A 19 -9.54 20.74 7.12
N ARG A 20 -8.99 21.08 8.29
CA ARG A 20 -9.50 22.18 9.14
C ARG A 20 -9.22 23.55 8.52
N GLU A 21 -8.04 23.73 7.96
CA GLU A 21 -7.62 24.97 7.28
C GLU A 21 -8.32 25.13 5.91
N ASN A 22 -8.73 24.03 5.28
CA ASN A 22 -9.32 24.00 3.94
C ASN A 22 -10.60 24.85 3.86
N GLY A 23 -11.36 24.90 4.96
CA GLY A 23 -12.59 25.68 5.09
C GLY A 23 -13.51 25.54 3.87
N GLU A 24 -14.15 26.64 3.48
CA GLU A 24 -15.05 26.69 2.32
C GLU A 24 -14.30 26.81 0.99
N TYR A 25 -13.13 27.45 1.00
CA TYR A 25 -12.37 27.79 -0.21
C TYR A 25 -11.52 26.64 -0.76
N LYS A 26 -11.41 25.53 -0.03
CA LYS A 26 -10.72 24.30 -0.46
C LYS A 26 -9.28 24.52 -0.96
N ILE A 27 -8.59 25.50 -0.37
CA ILE A 27 -7.25 25.96 -0.78
C ILE A 27 -6.16 24.87 -0.70
N HIS A 28 -6.35 23.88 0.17
CA HIS A 28 -5.43 22.76 0.40
C HIS A 28 -5.91 21.45 -0.23
N GLN A 29 -6.96 21.47 -1.06
CA GLN A 29 -7.53 20.25 -1.63
C GLN A 29 -6.51 19.42 -2.42
N LYS A 30 -5.61 20.08 -3.16
CA LYS A 30 -4.55 19.40 -3.91
C LYS A 30 -3.55 18.70 -2.99
N GLU A 31 -3.08 19.40 -1.95
CA GLU A 31 -2.14 18.85 -0.96
C GLU A 31 -2.77 17.67 -0.19
N ILE A 32 -4.05 17.76 0.16
CA ILE A 32 -4.80 16.67 0.81
C ILE A 32 -4.89 15.44 -0.11
N THR A 33 -5.16 15.63 -1.41
CA THR A 33 -5.22 14.52 -2.37
C THR A 33 -3.85 13.84 -2.51
N GLU A 34 -2.77 14.60 -2.68
CA GLU A 34 -1.41 14.04 -2.78
C GLU A 34 -1.01 13.26 -1.53
N LEU A 35 -1.35 13.75 -0.33
CA LEU A 35 -1.08 13.04 0.93
C LEU A 35 -1.90 11.74 1.06
N LYS A 36 -3.14 11.71 0.53
CA LYS A 36 -3.96 10.49 0.46
C LYS A 36 -3.37 9.47 -0.52
N ASP A 37 -2.87 9.91 -1.66
CA ASP A 37 -2.18 9.03 -2.62
C ASP A 37 -0.92 8.40 -2.01
N VAL A 38 -0.14 9.16 -1.23
CA VAL A 38 1.03 8.63 -0.52
C VAL A 38 0.62 7.53 0.49
N LEU A 39 -0.47 7.73 1.24
CA LEU A 39 -0.99 6.69 2.14
C LEU A 39 -1.42 5.44 1.38
N ASP A 40 -2.06 5.59 0.22
CA ASP A 40 -2.44 4.46 -0.63
C ASP A 40 -1.21 3.67 -1.11
N VAL A 41 -0.16 4.36 -1.56
CA VAL A 41 1.10 3.73 -1.96
C VAL A 41 1.72 2.95 -0.80
N ILE A 42 1.79 3.52 0.41
CA ILE A 42 2.32 2.83 1.59
C ILE A 42 1.51 1.55 1.88
N ALA A 43 0.18 1.65 1.87
CA ALA A 43 -0.71 0.52 2.09
C ALA A 43 -0.52 -0.56 1.01
N LYS A 44 -0.43 -0.16 -0.26
CA LYS A 44 -0.18 -1.05 -1.39
C LYS A 44 1.17 -1.73 -1.29
N THR A 45 2.25 -1.02 -0.94
CA THR A 45 3.57 -1.62 -0.75
C THR A 45 3.58 -2.63 0.40
N ARG A 46 2.86 -2.36 1.49
CA ARG A 46 2.70 -3.32 2.60
C ARG A 46 1.93 -4.57 2.18
N SER A 47 0.87 -4.40 1.37
CA SER A 47 0.07 -5.50 0.81
C SER A 47 0.86 -6.35 -0.21
N VAL A 48 1.58 -5.69 -1.13
CA VAL A 48 2.42 -6.35 -2.15
C VAL A 48 3.55 -7.14 -1.50
N ARG A 49 4.10 -6.67 -0.36
CA ARG A 49 5.08 -7.44 0.43
C ARG A 49 4.52 -8.70 1.09
N CYS A 50 3.19 -8.85 1.23
CA CYS A 50 2.58 -9.94 1.99
C CYS A 50 1.69 -10.90 1.16
N GLY A 51 1.51 -10.64 -0.14
CA GLY A 51 0.62 -11.42 -0.99
C GLY A 51 1.28 -11.96 -2.25
N LYS A 52 1.81 -13.19 -2.20
CA LYS A 52 1.45 -14.24 -3.18
C LYS A 52 1.52 -13.93 -4.69
N THR A 53 2.39 -13.04 -5.16
CA THR A 53 2.43 -12.70 -6.61
C THR A 53 3.84 -12.70 -7.22
N LEU A 54 4.79 -13.37 -6.58
CA LEU A 54 5.96 -13.91 -7.28
C LEU A 54 5.62 -15.21 -8.05
N THR A 55 4.45 -15.81 -7.81
CA THR A 55 3.97 -17.03 -8.50
C THR A 55 3.06 -16.74 -9.71
N LYS A 56 2.84 -15.47 -10.07
CA LYS A 56 1.97 -15.09 -11.21
C LYS A 56 2.59 -14.05 -12.14
N ILE A 57 3.90 -13.83 -12.08
CA ILE A 57 4.56 -13.13 -13.19
C ILE A 57 4.47 -14.11 -14.38
N ASN A 58 3.61 -13.77 -15.35
CA ASN A 58 3.28 -14.55 -16.56
C ASN A 58 2.28 -15.72 -16.44
N GLY A 59 1.46 -15.78 -15.38
CA GLY A 59 0.42 -16.81 -15.27
C GLY A 59 0.93 -18.26 -15.12
N PHE A 60 2.21 -18.44 -14.80
CA PHE A 60 2.84 -19.75 -14.63
C PHE A 60 2.92 -20.12 -13.15
N ASP A 61 2.20 -21.17 -12.75
CA ASP A 61 2.18 -21.69 -11.38
C ASP A 61 3.44 -22.52 -11.10
N VAL A 62 4.48 -21.87 -10.57
CA VAL A 62 5.79 -22.48 -10.29
C VAL A 62 5.69 -23.68 -9.32
N ASP A 63 4.73 -23.64 -8.39
CA ASP A 63 4.49 -24.75 -7.44
C ASP A 63 3.98 -26.01 -8.14
N LYS A 64 3.21 -25.85 -9.22
CA LYS A 64 2.73 -26.97 -10.04
C LYS A 64 3.87 -27.65 -10.79
N LEU A 65 4.81 -26.87 -11.33
CA LEU A 65 5.97 -27.40 -12.06
C LEU A 65 6.90 -28.20 -11.14
N ILE A 66 7.22 -27.66 -9.96
CA ILE A 66 8.08 -28.34 -8.98
C ILE A 66 7.47 -29.69 -8.58
N LYS A 67 6.16 -29.73 -8.31
CA LYS A 67 5.46 -30.98 -7.98
C LYS A 67 5.46 -32.00 -9.12
N GLN A 68 5.33 -31.55 -10.37
CA GLN A 68 5.42 -32.44 -11.53
C GLN A 68 6.82 -33.03 -11.68
N THR A 69 7.87 -32.20 -11.59
CA THR A 69 9.27 -32.66 -11.73
C THR A 69 9.67 -33.65 -10.64
N VAL A 70 9.29 -33.39 -9.39
CA VAL A 70 9.62 -34.26 -8.25
C VAL A 70 8.82 -35.58 -8.29
N SER A 71 7.61 -35.58 -8.87
CA SER A 71 6.83 -36.81 -9.06
C SER A 71 7.32 -37.68 -10.24
N SER A 72 8.12 -37.11 -11.15
CA SER A 72 8.64 -37.79 -12.33
C SER A 72 10.08 -38.31 -12.16
N LEU A 73 10.67 -38.12 -10.98
CA LEU A 73 11.98 -38.63 -10.54
C LEU A 73 11.76 -39.78 -9.55
#